data_AF-A0A5M3XRZ9-F1
#
_entry.id   AF-A0A5M3XRZ9-F1
#
_cell.length_a   1.000
_cell.length_b   1.000
_cell.length_c   1.000
_cell.angle_alpha   90.00
_cell.angle_beta   90.00
_cell.angle_gamma   90.00
#
_symmetry.space_group_name_H-M   'P 1'
#
loop_
_entity.id
_entity.type
_entity.pdbx_description
1 polymer ?
#
loop_
_entity_poly.entity_id
_entity_poly.type
_entity_poly.pdbx_seq_one_letter_code
_entity_poly.pdbx_strand_id
1 'polypeptide(L)'
;MEKAGLVTRRRDPANRWVHQLTLTEDGEAAFHRMRAAAMAFDERLRSGIPEAEIDAMTETLQRLAINAARESRPLRRPGGAATAHGW
;
A
#
# COMPACT_ATOMS: atom_id res chain seq x y z
N MET A 1 -10.81 8.34 2.74
CA MET A 1 -10.44 7.69 4.02
C MET A 1 -10.64 8.66 5.19
N GLU A 2 -9.82 9.70 5.36
CA GLU A 2 -9.93 10.64 6.50
C GLU A 2 -11.22 11.47 6.48
N LYS A 3 -11.57 12.07 5.33
CA LYS A 3 -12.87 12.78 5.14
C LYS A 3 -14.10 11.88 5.33
N ALA A 4 -13.94 10.56 5.20
CA ALA A 4 -14.99 9.58 5.41
C ALA A 4 -14.99 9.02 6.85
N GLY A 5 -14.17 9.56 7.74
CA GLY A 5 -14.09 9.14 9.15
C GLY A 5 -13.42 7.78 9.39
N LEU A 6 -12.88 7.13 8.36
CA LEU A 6 -12.34 5.76 8.46
C LEU A 6 -10.93 5.72 9.02
N VAL A 7 -10.20 6.83 8.98
CA VAL A 7 -8.86 6.95 9.55
C VAL A 7 -8.73 8.31 10.25
N THR A 8 -8.01 8.34 11.35
CA THR A 8 -7.55 9.56 11.99
C THR A 8 -6.09 9.79 11.66
N ARG A 9 -5.71 11.05 11.45
CA ARG A 9 -4.34 11.45 11.21
C ARG A 9 -3.83 12.26 12.39
N ARG A 10 -2.75 11.79 13.03
CA ARG A 10 -2.08 12.52 14.12
C ARG A 10 -0.64 12.82 13.75
N ARG A 11 -0.17 14.03 14.01
CA ARG A 11 1.26 14.35 13.91
C ARG A 11 2.01 13.63 15.01
N ASP A 12 3.16 13.05 14.66
CA ASP A 12 4.07 12.49 15.65
C ASP A 12 4.74 13.65 16.43
N PRO A 13 4.60 13.70 17.76
CA PRO A 13 5.21 14.75 18.57
C PRO A 13 6.75 14.67 18.60
N ALA A 14 7.35 13.49 18.38
CA ALA A 14 8.78 13.27 18.33
C ALA A 14 9.38 13.55 16.93
N ASN A 15 8.59 13.41 15.87
CA ASN A 15 9.01 13.76 14.51
C ASN A 15 7.86 14.37 13.71
N ARG A 16 7.82 15.71 13.68
CA ARG A 16 6.72 16.48 13.09
C ARG A 16 6.54 16.30 11.57
N TRP A 17 7.49 15.64 10.90
CA TRP A 17 7.40 15.27 9.48
C TRP A 17 6.65 13.96 9.26
N VAL A 18 6.53 13.12 10.30
CA VAL A 18 5.77 11.87 10.26
C VAL A 18 4.33 12.10 10.70
N HIS A 19 3.39 11.56 9.94
CA HIS A 19 1.98 11.54 10.30
C HIS A 19 1.57 10.09 10.51
N GLN A 20 1.08 9.78 11.71
CA GLN A 20 0.52 8.49 12.05
C GLN A 20 -0.92 8.46 11.57
N LEU A 21 -1.26 7.47 10.75
CA LEU A 21 -2.63 7.15 10.37
C LEU A 21 -3.10 5.95 11.19
N THR A 22 -4.23 6.09 11.84
CA THR A 22 -4.85 5.04 12.66
C THR A 22 -6.27 4.81 12.18
N LEU A 23 -6.69 3.55 12.03
CA LEU A 23 -8.07 3.21 11.75
C LEU A 23 -8.96 3.66 12.92
N THR A 24 -10.12 4.23 12.60
CA THR A 24 -11.18 4.42 13.59
C THR A 24 -11.97 3.13 13.76
N GLU A 25 -12.85 3.04 14.76
CA GLU A 25 -13.77 1.92 14.90
C GLU A 25 -14.65 1.73 13.64
N ASP A 26 -15.16 2.84 13.07
CA ASP A 26 -15.89 2.83 11.81
C ASP A 26 -15.01 2.36 10.63
N GLY A 27 -13.74 2.74 10.65
CA GLY A 27 -12.72 2.29 9.71
C GLY A 27 -12.47 0.79 9.79
N GLU A 28 -12.35 0.25 10.99
CA GLU A 28 -12.16 -1.17 11.24
C GLU A 28 -13.41 -1.98 10.84
N ALA A 29 -14.60 -1.50 11.20
CA ALA A 29 -15.86 -2.11 10.76
C ALA A 29 -16.00 -2.10 9.22
N ALA A 30 -15.63 -0.99 8.57
CA ALA A 30 -15.61 -0.89 7.11
C ALA A 30 -14.60 -1.84 6.48
N PHE A 31 -13.40 -1.95 7.06
CA PHE A 31 -12.37 -2.89 6.64
C PHE A 31 -12.87 -4.34 6.69
N HIS A 32 -13.52 -4.75 7.80
CA HIS A 32 -14.07 -6.10 7.91
C HIS A 32 -15.14 -6.40 6.86
N ARG A 33 -16.04 -5.45 6.58
CA ARG A 33 -17.04 -5.60 5.50
C ARG A 33 -16.37 -5.74 4.13
N MET A 34 -15.39 -4.90 3.82
CA MET A 34 -14.64 -4.98 2.57
C MET A 34 -13.88 -6.30 2.45
N ARG A 35 -13.24 -6.76 3.54
CA ARG A 35 -12.51 -8.03 3.58
C ARG A 35 -13.44 -9.20 3.30
N ALA A 36 -14.62 -9.25 3.92
CA ALA A 36 -15.60 -10.29 3.66
C ALA A 36 -16.05 -10.30 2.19
N ALA A 37 -16.36 -9.12 1.62
CA ALA A 37 -16.74 -9.00 0.22
C ALA A 37 -15.60 -9.41 -0.73
N ALA A 38 -14.36 -9.04 -0.42
CA ALA A 38 -13.18 -9.42 -1.19
C ALA A 38 -12.93 -10.92 -1.16
N MET A 39 -13.03 -11.57 0.00
CA MET A 39 -12.90 -13.03 0.12
C MET A 39 -13.97 -13.77 -0.68
N ALA A 40 -15.23 -13.33 -0.57
CA ALA A 40 -16.32 -13.93 -1.33
C ALA A 40 -16.15 -13.72 -2.84
N PHE A 41 -15.57 -12.60 -3.26
CA PHE A 41 -15.24 -12.35 -4.66
C PHE A 41 -14.08 -13.24 -5.13
N ASP A 42 -13.01 -13.33 -4.35
CA ASP A 42 -11.84 -14.17 -4.64
C ASP A 42 -12.24 -15.65 -4.81
N GLU A 43 -13.08 -16.16 -3.92
CA GLU A 43 -13.63 -17.52 -4.02
C GLU A 43 -14.43 -17.76 -5.30
N ARG A 44 -15.26 -16.78 -5.70
CA ARG A 44 -16.00 -16.88 -6.98
C ARG A 44 -15.06 -16.77 -8.17
N LEU A 45 -14.05 -15.91 -8.11
CA LEU A 45 -13.09 -15.68 -9.19
C LEU A 45 -12.27 -16.94 -9.48
N ARG A 46 -11.86 -17.67 -8.45
CA ARG A 46 -11.07 -18.92 -8.57
C ARG A 46 -11.91 -20.18 -8.78
N SER A 47 -13.24 -20.06 -8.79
CA SER A 47 -14.14 -21.20 -8.90
C SER A 47 -13.94 -21.95 -10.21
N GLY A 48 -13.70 -23.27 -10.12
CA GLY A 48 -13.49 -24.13 -11.29
C GLY A 48 -12.06 -24.13 -11.84
N ILE A 49 -11.13 -23.40 -11.22
CA ILE A 49 -9.71 -23.40 -11.59
C ILE A 49 -8.95 -24.29 -10.60
N PRO A 50 -8.13 -25.27 -11.07
CA PRO A 50 -7.26 -26.05 -10.20
C PRO A 50 -6.27 -25.16 -9.44
N GLU A 51 -6.05 -25.44 -8.16
CA GLU A 51 -5.15 -24.65 -7.31
C GLU A 51 -3.73 -24.54 -7.91
N ALA A 52 -3.23 -25.62 -8.53
CA ALA A 52 -1.93 -25.63 -9.20
C ALA A 52 -1.81 -24.60 -10.34
N GLU A 53 -2.91 -24.28 -11.05
CA GLU A 53 -2.91 -23.26 -12.09
C GLU A 53 -2.87 -21.85 -11.50
N ILE A 54 -3.58 -21.63 -10.38
CA ILE A 54 -3.54 -20.37 -9.62
C ILE A 54 -2.12 -20.14 -9.07
N ASP A 55 -1.49 -21.17 -8.53
CA ASP A 55 -0.12 -21.12 -8.02
C ASP A 55 0.88 -20.75 -9.14
N ALA A 56 0.80 -21.42 -10.29
CA ALA A 56 1.68 -21.15 -11.43
C ALA A 56 1.53 -19.71 -11.97
N MET A 57 0.29 -19.21 -12.04
CA MET A 57 0.04 -17.83 -12.44
C MET A 57 0.60 -16.84 -11.41
N THR A 58 0.40 -17.11 -10.11
CA THR A 58 0.92 -16.29 -9.01
C THR A 58 2.45 -16.19 -9.06
N GLU A 59 3.15 -17.31 -9.22
CA GLU A 59 4.62 -17.33 -9.36
C GLU A 59 5.08 -16.48 -10.55
N THR A 60 4.35 -16.58 -11.68
CA THR A 60 4.66 -15.81 -12.88
C THR A 60 4.50 -14.31 -12.65
N LEU A 61 3.39 -13.88 -12.06
CA LEU A 61 3.16 -12.47 -11.72
C LEU A 61 4.21 -11.93 -10.73
N GLN A 62 4.61 -12.73 -9.73
CA GLN A 62 5.66 -12.34 -8.79
C GLN A 62 7.00 -12.10 -9.49
N ARG A 63 7.41 -13.00 -10.39
CA ARG A 63 8.65 -12.83 -11.18
C ARG A 63 8.59 -11.58 -12.06
N LEU A 64 7.45 -11.31 -12.70
CA LEU A 64 7.24 -10.09 -13.49
C LEU A 64 7.34 -8.82 -12.62
N ALA A 65 6.72 -8.82 -11.44
CA ALA A 65 6.79 -7.69 -10.50
C ALA A 65 8.23 -7.43 -10.02
N ILE A 66 8.99 -8.49 -9.70
CA ILE A 66 10.41 -8.40 -9.35
C ILE A 66 11.21 -7.75 -10.48
N ASN A 67 10.99 -8.17 -11.72
CA ASN A 67 11.69 -7.62 -12.88
C ASN A 67 11.38 -6.12 -13.06
N ALA A 68 10.12 -5.71 -12.95
CA ALA A 68 9.71 -4.31 -13.06
C ALA A 68 10.31 -3.43 -11.94
N ALA A 69 10.40 -3.96 -10.71
CA ALA A 69 10.99 -3.24 -9.58
C ALA A 69 12.50 -3.03 -9.72
N ARG A 70 13.22 -3.93 -10.42
CA ARG A 70 14.67 -3.82 -10.65
C ARG A 70 15.04 -2.65 -11.55
N GLU A 71 14.19 -2.29 -12.49
CA GLU A 71 14.35 -1.12 -13.37
C GLU A 71 13.96 0.19 -12.65
N SER A 72 13.00 0.10 -11.73
CA SER A 72 12.51 1.22 -10.92
C SER A 72 13.41 1.51 -9.71
N ARG A 73 14.73 1.66 -9.89
CA ARG A 73 15.57 2.27 -8.84
C ARG A 73 15.36 3.79 -8.91
N PRO A 74 14.68 4.43 -7.94
CA PRO A 74 14.43 5.87 -8.03
C PRO A 74 15.76 6.60 -8.06
N LEU A 75 15.90 7.53 -9.00
CA LEU A 75 16.96 8.54 -9.01
C LEU A 75 16.96 9.22 -7.64
N ARG A 76 17.95 8.88 -6.80
CA ARG A 76 18.26 9.63 -5.59
C ARG A 76 18.60 11.04 -6.07
N ARG A 77 17.63 11.98 -6.01
CA ARG A 77 17.94 13.39 -6.25
C ARG A 77 19.00 13.80 -5.22
N PRO A 78 20.22 14.20 -5.64
CA PRO A 78 21.16 14.77 -4.70
C PRO A 78 20.55 16.09 -4.22
N GLY A 79 20.10 16.09 -2.97
CA GLY A 79 19.57 17.28 -2.32
C GLY A 79 20.68 18.29 -2.13
N GLY A 80 20.56 19.40 -2.86
CA GLY A 80 20.96 20.75 -2.46
C GLY A 80 22.42 20.95 -2.10
N ALA A 81 23.23 21.35 -3.08
CA ALA A 81 24.40 22.17 -2.79
C ALA A 81 23.96 23.39 -1.96
N ALA A 82 24.53 23.52 -0.77
CA ALA A 82 24.49 24.75 0.00
C ALA A 82 25.05 25.87 -0.87
N THR A 83 24.16 26.73 -1.37
CA THR A 83 24.56 28.05 -1.83
C THR A 83 24.58 28.95 -0.60
N ALA A 84 25.79 29.35 -0.24
CA ALA A 84 26.07 30.59 0.46
C ALA A 84 25.52 31.79 -0.35
N HIS A 85 25.73 33.01 0.15
CA HIS A 85 25.15 34.32 -0.20
C HIS A 85 23.83 34.54 0.59
N GLY A 86 23.72 35.45 1.53
CA GLY A 86 24.38 36.75 1.69
C GLY A 86 23.27 37.79 1.84
N TRP A 87 23.31 38.53 2.96
CA TRP A 87 22.36 39.55 3.47
C TRP A 87 21.15 39.04 4.25
#